data_AF-A0A497JE29-F1
#
_entry.id   AF-A0A497JE29-F1
#
_cell.length_a   1.000
_cell.length_b   1.000
_cell.length_c   1.000
_cell.angle_alpha   90.00
_cell.angle_beta   90.00
_cell.angle_gamma   90.00
#
_symmetry.space_group_name_H-M   'P 1'
#
loop_
_entity.id
_entity.type
_entity.pdbx_description
1 polymer ?
#
loop_
_entity_poly.entity_id
_entity_poly.type
_entity_poly.pdbx_seq_one_letter_code
_entity_poly.pdbx_strand_id
1 'polypeptide(L)'
;MMAKRPGRCYRIPGRPYTRKEYIRAIPASKITIFDMGNLSAADSFKVELSLVAKERANISHNALEAARVAANRYLTKRAGRSAFYFKIRVYPHEILRENKMATGAGADRVSDGMRLAFGKPVGLAARVNKGQKIMSVRVNPQHFIVAKTALKRASSKLPIPCSITIDKGKELLKL
;
A
#
# COMPACT_ATOMS: atom_id res chain seq x y z
N MET A 1 -9.72 -4.15 22.92
CA MET A 1 -9.15 -3.25 21.88
C MET A 1 -10.19 -3.12 20.77
N MET A 2 -10.69 -1.92 20.48
CA MET A 2 -11.76 -1.73 19.48
C MET A 2 -11.29 -2.25 18.11
N ALA A 3 -12.11 -3.05 17.43
CA ALA A 3 -11.77 -3.62 16.14
C ALA A 3 -11.50 -2.51 15.12
N LYS A 4 -10.52 -2.72 14.23
CA LYS A 4 -10.22 -1.76 13.16
C LYS A 4 -11.45 -1.56 12.28
N ARG A 5 -11.78 -0.30 11.98
CA ARG A 5 -12.89 0.00 11.07
C ARG A 5 -12.62 -0.61 9.69
N PRO A 6 -13.65 -1.16 9.00
CA PRO A 6 -13.48 -1.74 7.67
C PRO A 6 -12.86 -0.74 6.67
N GLY A 7 -11.93 -1.24 5.85
CA GLY A 7 -11.17 -0.40 4.90
C GLY A 7 -12.03 0.36 3.88
N ARG A 8 -13.27 -0.11 3.62
CA ARG A 8 -14.24 0.58 2.74
C ARG A 8 -14.53 2.02 3.20
N CYS A 9 -14.49 2.29 4.51
CA CYS A 9 -14.75 3.61 5.06
C CYS A 9 -13.68 4.64 4.69
N TYR A 10 -12.46 4.19 4.40
CA TYR A 10 -11.33 5.07 4.07
C TYR A 10 -11.04 5.15 2.58
N ARG A 11 -11.62 4.26 1.77
CA ARG A 11 -11.26 4.08 0.35
C ARG A 11 -11.40 5.37 -0.46
N ILE A 12 -12.46 6.15 -0.20
CA ILE A 12 -12.75 7.37 -0.95
C ILE A 12 -11.97 8.54 -0.34
N PRO A 13 -11.09 9.21 -1.10
CA PRO A 13 -10.28 10.30 -0.58
C PRO A 13 -11.08 11.60 -0.44
N GLY A 14 -11.05 12.20 0.74
CA GLY A 14 -11.57 13.55 1.00
C GLY A 14 -10.51 14.64 0.80
N ARG A 15 -10.62 15.73 1.56
CA ARG A 15 -9.56 16.75 1.64
C ARG A 15 -8.31 16.13 2.31
N PRO A 16 -7.10 16.39 1.79
CA PRO A 16 -5.88 15.80 2.33
C PRO A 16 -5.59 16.32 3.73
N TYR A 17 -5.17 15.41 4.63
CA TYR A 17 -4.79 15.72 5.99
C TYR A 17 -3.39 15.18 6.27
N THR A 18 -2.39 16.00 5.95
CA THR A 18 -0.98 15.59 5.86
C THR A 18 -0.03 16.44 6.73
N ARG A 19 -0.46 17.64 7.13
CA ARG A 19 0.34 18.58 7.92
C ARG A 19 0.50 18.09 9.36
N LYS A 20 1.73 17.71 9.72
CA LYS A 20 2.03 17.03 10.98
C LYS A 20 2.10 18.00 12.16
N GLU A 21 2.48 19.24 11.91
CA GLU A 21 2.61 20.33 12.88
C GLU A 21 1.29 20.64 13.62
N TYR A 22 0.14 20.37 13.00
CA TYR A 22 -1.18 20.56 13.62
C TYR A 22 -1.74 19.29 14.29
N ILE A 23 -0.96 18.20 14.37
CA ILE A 23 -1.45 16.88 14.79
C ILE A 23 -0.57 16.33 15.91
N ARG A 24 -1.09 16.34 17.14
CA ARG A 24 -0.32 15.95 18.34
C ARG A 24 0.11 14.48 18.37
N ALA A 25 -0.73 13.55 17.93
CA ALA A 25 -0.48 12.10 18.08
C ALA A 25 -0.60 11.38 16.75
N ILE A 26 0.47 11.35 15.96
CA ILE A 26 0.45 10.73 14.62
C ILE A 26 0.76 9.24 14.74
N PRO A 27 -0.09 8.35 14.20
CA PRO A 27 0.20 6.92 14.15
C PRO A 27 1.44 6.63 13.32
N ALA A 28 2.27 5.69 13.79
CA ALA A 28 3.41 5.23 13.02
C ALA A 28 2.99 4.51 11.73
N SER A 29 3.79 4.65 10.66
CA SER A 29 3.61 3.88 9.44
C SER A 29 3.91 2.40 9.71
N LYS A 30 3.01 1.51 9.27
CA LYS A 30 3.25 0.07 9.34
C LYS A 30 4.34 -0.38 8.36
N ILE A 31 4.51 0.35 7.26
CA ILE A 31 5.57 0.12 6.28
C ILE A 31 6.81 0.87 6.75
N THR A 32 7.88 0.13 7.02
CA THR A 32 9.19 0.68 7.36
C THR A 32 10.20 0.48 6.22
N ILE A 33 10.03 -0.57 5.43
CA ILE A 33 10.96 -0.95 4.35
C ILE A 33 10.25 -0.81 3.00
N PHE A 34 10.73 0.11 2.17
CA PHE A 34 10.17 0.38 0.84
C PHE A 34 10.90 -0.36 -0.28
N ASP A 35 12.21 -0.59 -0.11
CA ASP A 35 13.08 -1.25 -1.08
C ASP A 35 13.52 -2.62 -0.56
N MET A 36 13.44 -3.65 -1.39
CA MET A 36 13.73 -5.05 -1.04
C MET A 36 14.43 -5.78 -2.19
N GLY A 37 15.04 -6.92 -1.85
CA GLY A 37 15.80 -7.74 -2.79
C GLY A 37 17.26 -7.29 -2.84
N ASN A 38 17.83 -7.22 -4.03
CA ASN A 38 19.18 -6.75 -4.27
C ASN A 38 19.19 -5.24 -4.56
N LEU A 39 19.55 -4.44 -3.56
CA LEU A 39 19.58 -2.98 -3.68
C LEU A 39 20.77 -2.51 -4.55
N SER A 40 21.92 -3.17 -4.46
CA SER A 40 23.12 -2.80 -5.22
C SER A 40 22.96 -3.04 -6.72
N ALA A 41 22.17 -4.05 -7.11
CA ALA A 41 21.89 -4.37 -8.51
C ALA A 41 20.58 -3.77 -9.04
N ALA A 42 20.00 -2.78 -8.34
CA ALA A 42 18.68 -2.25 -8.68
C ALA A 42 18.55 -1.76 -10.14
N ASP A 43 19.64 -1.23 -10.72
CA ASP A 43 19.67 -0.73 -12.09
C ASP A 43 20.20 -1.75 -13.12
N SER A 44 20.78 -2.86 -12.66
CA SER A 44 21.31 -3.93 -13.51
C SER A 44 20.21 -4.79 -14.15
N PHE A 45 19.02 -4.82 -13.56
CA PHE A 45 17.90 -5.61 -14.05
C PHE A 45 17.31 -5.05 -15.36
N LYS A 46 17.11 -5.93 -16.33
CA LYS A 46 16.69 -5.55 -17.69
C LYS A 46 15.17 -5.36 -17.85
N VAL A 47 14.37 -6.01 -17.01
CA VAL A 47 12.90 -5.98 -17.10
C VAL A 47 12.32 -5.28 -15.87
N GLU A 48 11.41 -4.33 -16.08
CA GLU A 48 10.65 -3.66 -15.01
C GLU A 48 9.15 -3.86 -15.22
N LEU A 49 8.48 -4.31 -14.16
CA LEU A 49 7.04 -4.47 -14.08
C LEU A 49 6.49 -3.56 -12.98
N SER A 50 5.41 -2.85 -13.25
CA SER A 50 4.74 -2.02 -12.25
C SER A 50 3.28 -2.41 -12.06
N LEU A 51 2.84 -2.34 -10.80
CA LEU A 51 1.44 -2.42 -10.44
C LEU A 51 0.85 -1.01 -10.43
N VAL A 52 -0.15 -0.78 -11.27
CA VAL A 52 -0.74 0.53 -11.54
C VAL A 52 -2.19 0.56 -11.04
N ALA A 53 -2.55 1.64 -10.34
CA ALA A 53 -3.92 1.88 -9.88
C ALA A 53 -4.86 2.18 -11.07
N LYS A 54 -6.01 1.49 -11.15
CA LYS A 54 -7.04 1.82 -12.16
C LYS A 54 -8.00 2.92 -11.72
N GLU A 55 -8.01 3.22 -10.43
CA GLU A 55 -8.95 4.17 -9.79
C GLU A 55 -8.22 5.03 -8.76
N ARG A 56 -8.80 6.20 -8.47
CA ARG A 56 -8.35 7.08 -7.39
C ARG A 56 -8.88 6.57 -6.05
N ALA A 57 -7.99 6.32 -5.09
CA ALA A 57 -8.39 5.86 -3.77
C ALA A 57 -7.33 6.16 -2.70
N ASN A 58 -7.71 5.99 -1.44
CA ASN A 58 -6.78 5.84 -0.33
C ASN A 58 -6.50 4.35 -0.08
N ILE A 59 -5.22 3.99 -0.03
CA ILE A 59 -4.75 2.66 0.32
C ILE A 59 -4.16 2.73 1.72
N SER A 60 -4.75 2.02 2.69
CA SER A 60 -4.22 1.99 4.05
C SER A 60 -2.78 1.44 4.11
N HIS A 61 -1.98 1.90 5.07
CA HIS A 61 -0.64 1.34 5.31
C HIS A 61 -0.67 -0.18 5.56
N ASN A 62 -1.80 -0.70 6.06
CA ASN A 62 -1.96 -2.12 6.38
C ASN A 62 -2.11 -2.93 5.09
N ALA A 63 -2.88 -2.41 4.14
CA ALA A 63 -3.05 -3.01 2.82
C ALA A 63 -1.74 -2.99 2.03
N LEU A 64 -1.00 -1.88 2.07
CA LEU A 64 0.31 -1.78 1.44
C LEU A 64 1.33 -2.75 2.03
N GLU A 65 1.38 -2.87 3.36
CA GLU A 65 2.27 -3.84 4.03
C GLU A 65 1.88 -5.29 3.71
N ALA A 66 0.57 -5.60 3.69
CA ALA A 66 0.09 -6.91 3.28
C ALA A 66 0.45 -7.24 1.82
N ALA A 67 0.31 -6.27 0.91
CA ALA A 67 0.72 -6.39 -0.48
C ALA A 67 2.23 -6.62 -0.61
N ARG A 68 3.02 -5.88 0.17
CA ARG A 68 4.48 -6.01 0.26
C ARG A 68 4.90 -7.42 0.67
N VAL A 69 4.37 -7.91 1.79
CA VAL A 69 4.71 -9.23 2.32
C VAL A 69 4.30 -10.33 1.34
N ALA A 70 3.12 -10.21 0.73
CA ALA A 70 2.63 -11.20 -0.24
C ALA A 70 3.53 -11.30 -1.49
N ALA A 71 3.93 -10.15 -2.05
CA ALA A 71 4.83 -10.10 -3.20
C ALA A 71 6.25 -10.58 -2.83
N ASN A 72 6.82 -10.02 -1.76
CA ASN A 72 8.20 -10.30 -1.37
C ASN A 72 8.41 -11.77 -0.99
N ARG A 73 7.45 -12.38 -0.28
CA ARG A 73 7.52 -13.82 0.07
C ARG A 73 7.54 -14.70 -1.17
N TYR A 74 6.74 -14.36 -2.18
CA TYR A 74 6.69 -15.14 -3.41
C TYR A 74 7.96 -14.95 -4.25
N LEU A 75 8.44 -13.71 -4.41
CA LEU A 75 9.69 -13.40 -5.11
C LEU A 75 10.89 -14.11 -4.47
N THR A 76 11.02 -13.98 -3.14
CA THR A 76 12.12 -14.62 -2.39
C THR A 76 12.10 -16.14 -2.54
N LYS A 77 10.92 -16.78 -2.50
CA LYS A 77 10.80 -18.24 -2.61
C LYS A 77 11.05 -18.77 -4.03
N ARG A 78 10.71 -18.00 -5.07
CA ARG A 78 10.73 -18.49 -6.47
C ARG A 78 11.89 -17.98 -7.30
N ALA A 79 12.34 -16.74 -7.09
CA ALA A 79 13.48 -16.16 -7.81
C ALA A 79 14.75 -16.14 -6.96
N GLY A 80 14.63 -16.08 -5.63
CA GLY A 80 15.76 -15.86 -4.72
C GLY A 80 16.02 -14.37 -4.48
N ARG A 81 16.60 -14.03 -3.32
CA ARG A 81 16.73 -12.63 -2.86
C ARG A 81 17.62 -11.76 -3.76
N SER A 82 18.63 -12.35 -4.41
CA SER A 82 19.59 -11.64 -5.27
C SER A 82 19.05 -11.35 -6.68
N ALA A 83 17.97 -12.02 -7.10
CA ALA A 83 17.50 -12.04 -8.49
C ALA A 83 16.40 -11.01 -8.81
N PHE A 84 16.02 -10.17 -7.83
CA PHE A 84 15.05 -9.12 -8.03
C PHE A 84 15.37 -7.87 -7.21
N TYR A 85 14.82 -6.74 -7.66
CA TYR A 85 14.66 -5.53 -6.87
C TYR A 85 13.16 -5.20 -6.80
N PHE A 86 12.64 -4.94 -5.61
CA PHE A 86 11.23 -4.68 -5.37
C PHE A 86 11.06 -3.39 -4.59
N LYS A 87 10.26 -2.47 -5.14
CA LYS A 87 10.04 -1.14 -4.57
C LYS A 87 8.56 -0.85 -4.38
N ILE A 88 8.18 -0.38 -3.21
CA ILE A 88 6.92 0.34 -3.00
C ILE A 88 7.13 1.80 -3.41
N ARG A 89 6.34 2.28 -4.37
CA ARG A 89 6.47 3.63 -4.93
C ARG A 89 5.68 4.67 -4.13
N VAL A 90 4.63 4.24 -3.44
CA VAL A 90 3.70 5.13 -2.72
C VAL A 90 4.00 5.16 -1.23
N TYR A 91 3.97 6.36 -0.64
CA TYR A 91 4.16 6.55 0.80
C TYR A 91 2.85 6.98 1.47
N PRO A 92 2.52 6.45 2.66
CA PRO A 92 1.28 6.76 3.35
C PRO A 92 1.35 8.10 4.10
N HIS A 93 1.08 9.21 3.39
CA HIS A 93 1.08 10.56 3.96
C HIS A 93 -0.25 10.96 4.61
N GLU A 94 -1.37 10.39 4.16
CA GLU A 94 -2.70 10.79 4.58
C GLU A 94 -2.99 10.25 5.99
N ILE A 95 -3.39 11.11 6.91
CA ILE A 95 -3.76 10.72 8.27
C ILE A 95 -5.27 10.46 8.33
N LEU A 96 -5.62 9.20 8.62
CA LEU A 96 -6.99 8.77 8.80
C LEU A 96 -7.46 9.11 10.20
N ARG A 97 -8.65 9.70 10.32
CA ARG A 97 -9.27 10.10 11.59
C ARG A 97 -10.58 9.35 11.79
N GLU A 98 -10.85 8.99 13.03
CA GLU A 98 -12.10 8.34 13.44
C GLU A 98 -12.68 9.06 14.66
N ASN A 99 -13.97 9.38 14.63
CA ASN A 99 -14.73 9.60 15.85
C ASN A 99 -15.08 8.22 16.44
N LYS A 100 -14.38 7.83 17.51
CA LYS A 100 -14.59 6.54 18.15
C LYS A 100 -15.76 6.66 19.12
N MET A 101 -16.88 6.03 18.78
CA MET A 101 -18.04 5.95 19.68
C MET A 101 -17.82 4.86 20.73
N ALA A 102 -18.20 5.13 21.98
CA ALA A 102 -18.32 4.07 22.96
C ALA A 102 -19.42 3.10 22.51
N THR A 103 -19.18 1.80 22.69
CA THR A 103 -20.12 0.74 22.32
C THR A 103 -20.42 -0.12 23.55
N GLY A 104 -21.67 -0.55 23.70
CA GLY A 104 -22.13 -1.35 24.85
C GLY A 104 -23.32 -0.70 25.56
N ALA A 105 -23.86 -1.39 26.57
CA ALA A 105 -24.94 -0.84 27.39
C ALA A 105 -24.44 0.37 28.21
N GLY A 106 -25.18 1.47 28.21
CA GLY A 106 -24.80 2.70 28.93
C GLY A 106 -23.72 3.55 28.24
N ALA A 107 -23.34 3.24 27.00
CA ALA A 107 -22.35 4.00 26.24
C ALA A 107 -22.79 5.45 25.94
N ASP A 108 -24.10 5.68 25.87
CA ASP A 108 -24.75 6.97 25.76
C ASP A 108 -24.40 7.92 26.93
N ARG A 109 -24.09 7.37 28.12
CA ARG A 109 -23.72 8.17 29.30
C ARG A 109 -22.28 8.70 29.26
N VAL A 110 -21.42 8.09 28.45
CA VAL A 110 -19.98 8.38 28.38
C VAL A 110 -19.58 9.02 27.05
N SER A 111 -20.38 8.78 26.00
CA SER A 111 -20.12 9.29 24.66
C SER A 111 -20.87 10.61 24.42
N ASP A 112 -20.14 11.65 24.01
CA ASP A 112 -20.71 12.93 23.54
C ASP A 112 -21.49 12.81 22.20
N GLY A 113 -21.66 11.59 21.69
CA GLY A 113 -22.30 11.30 20.41
C GLY A 113 -21.57 11.97 19.25
N MET A 114 -22.26 12.90 18.57
CA MET A 114 -21.73 13.64 17.42
C MET A 114 -21.19 15.04 17.78
N ARG A 115 -21.30 15.45 19.05
CA ARG A 115 -20.65 16.68 19.51
C ARG A 115 -19.13 16.49 19.44
N LEU A 116 -18.41 17.46 18.86
CA LEU A 116 -16.95 17.41 18.65
C LEU A 116 -16.45 16.20 17.82
N ALA A 117 -17.23 15.80 16.80
CA ALA A 117 -16.97 14.60 15.97
C ALA A 117 -15.74 14.64 15.03
N PHE A 118 -14.78 15.56 15.22
CA PHE A 118 -13.56 15.63 14.39
C PHE A 118 -12.68 14.37 14.52
N GLY A 119 -12.80 13.68 15.65
CA GLY A 119 -12.18 12.38 15.89
C GLY A 119 -10.70 12.45 16.26
N LYS A 120 -10.09 11.27 16.40
CA LYS A 120 -8.68 11.07 16.70
C LYS A 120 -7.98 10.43 15.50
N PRO A 121 -6.69 10.73 15.25
CA PRO A 121 -5.93 10.04 14.22
C PRO A 121 -5.74 8.56 14.60
N VAL A 122 -5.98 7.67 13.65
CA VAL A 122 -6.01 6.20 13.87
C VAL A 122 -5.09 5.41 12.95
N GLY A 123 -4.76 5.93 11.78
CA GLY A 123 -3.91 5.25 10.82
C GLY A 123 -3.43 6.17 9.71
N LEU A 124 -2.61 5.61 8.84
CA LEU A 124 -2.11 6.31 7.65
C LEU A 124 -2.60 5.61 6.38
N ALA A 125 -2.75 6.37 5.31
CA ALA A 125 -3.05 5.88 3.98
C ALA A 125 -2.19 6.58 2.92
N ALA A 126 -1.91 5.87 1.84
CA ALA A 126 -1.38 6.47 0.62
C ALA A 126 -2.55 6.87 -0.27
N ARG A 127 -2.61 8.15 -0.63
CA ARG A 127 -3.53 8.64 -1.65
C ARG A 127 -2.96 8.34 -3.02
N VAL A 128 -3.69 7.56 -3.81
CA VAL A 128 -3.27 7.19 -5.17
C VAL A 128 -4.25 7.73 -6.20
N ASN A 129 -3.73 8.16 -7.34
CA ASN A 129 -4.50 8.57 -8.51
C ASN A 129 -4.59 7.42 -9.52
N LYS A 130 -5.58 7.49 -10.42
CA LYS A 130 -5.66 6.59 -11.57
C LYS A 130 -4.40 6.71 -12.42
N GLY A 131 -3.83 5.58 -12.83
CA GLY A 131 -2.59 5.52 -13.60
C GLY A 131 -1.31 5.60 -12.74
N GLN A 132 -1.41 5.84 -11.43
CA GLN A 132 -0.24 5.92 -10.56
C GLN A 132 0.34 4.54 -10.26
N LYS A 133 1.67 4.41 -10.37
CA LYS A 133 2.42 3.21 -10.00
C LYS A 133 2.45 3.07 -8.47
N ILE A 134 1.99 1.94 -7.96
CA ILE A 134 1.93 1.60 -6.53
C ILE A 134 3.19 0.86 -6.09
N MET A 135 3.59 -0.14 -6.88
CA MET A 135 4.74 -1.01 -6.60
C MET A 135 5.43 -1.36 -7.91
N SER A 136 6.75 -1.54 -7.90
CA SER A 136 7.53 -1.94 -9.06
C SER A 136 8.46 -3.09 -8.70
N VAL A 137 8.59 -4.06 -9.61
CA VAL A 137 9.52 -5.17 -9.51
C VAL A 137 10.43 -5.14 -10.73
N ARG A 138 11.74 -5.12 -10.50
CA ARG A 138 12.76 -5.28 -11.53
C ARG A 138 13.39 -6.66 -11.42
N VAL A 139 13.52 -7.34 -12.55
CA VAL A 139 14.07 -8.70 -12.64
C VAL A 139 14.81 -8.88 -13.97
N ASN A 140 15.57 -9.97 -14.07
CA ASN A 140 16.04 -10.45 -15.36
C ASN A 140 14.91 -11.16 -16.13
N PRO A 141 15.00 -11.27 -17.47
CA PRO A 141 13.93 -11.83 -18.31
C PRO A 141 13.48 -13.23 -17.87
N GLN A 142 14.38 -14.06 -17.34
CA GLN A 142 14.06 -15.41 -16.87
C GLN A 142 13.01 -15.44 -15.75
N HIS A 143 12.93 -14.39 -14.92
CA HIS A 143 12.00 -14.31 -13.79
C HIS A 143 10.76 -13.46 -14.05
N PHE A 144 10.49 -13.09 -15.31
CA PHE A 144 9.34 -12.27 -15.69
C PHE A 144 8.00 -12.84 -15.18
N ILE A 145 7.76 -14.14 -15.40
CA ILE A 145 6.51 -14.82 -15.00
C ILE A 145 6.34 -14.79 -13.48
N VAL A 146 7.44 -14.95 -12.74
CA VAL A 146 7.47 -14.89 -11.28
C VAL A 146 7.12 -13.48 -10.81
N ALA A 147 7.73 -12.45 -11.40
CA ALA A 147 7.44 -11.05 -11.06
C ALA A 147 5.98 -10.66 -11.37
N LYS A 148 5.44 -11.06 -12.53
CA LYS A 148 4.03 -10.84 -12.89
C LYS A 148 3.09 -11.49 -11.88
N THR A 149 3.39 -12.72 -11.47
CA THR A 149 2.59 -13.45 -10.47
C THR A 149 2.70 -12.82 -9.08
N ALA A 150 3.88 -12.32 -8.69
CA ALA A 150 4.08 -11.59 -7.44
C ALA A 150 3.20 -10.34 -7.37
N LEU A 151 3.19 -9.53 -8.43
CA LEU A 151 2.37 -8.32 -8.51
C LEU A 151 0.87 -8.65 -8.54
N LYS A 152 0.46 -9.74 -9.19
CA LYS A 152 -0.94 -10.22 -9.15
C LYS A 152 -1.35 -10.57 -7.72
N ARG A 153 -0.51 -11.27 -6.96
CA ARG A 153 -0.75 -11.57 -5.53
C ARG A 153 -0.82 -10.30 -4.67
N ALA A 154 0.03 -9.31 -4.97
CA ALA A 154 0.00 -8.01 -4.30
C ALA A 154 -1.32 -7.28 -4.56
N SER A 155 -1.81 -7.28 -5.81
CA SER A 155 -3.05 -6.60 -6.18
C SER A 155 -4.27 -7.09 -5.41
N SER A 156 -4.34 -8.38 -5.07
CA SER A 156 -5.42 -8.96 -4.27
C SER A 156 -5.46 -8.46 -2.82
N LYS A 157 -4.42 -7.75 -2.35
CA LYS A 157 -4.36 -7.14 -1.01
C LYS A 157 -4.77 -5.67 -1.01
N LEU A 158 -4.92 -5.05 -2.19
CA LEU A 158 -5.25 -3.64 -2.33
C LEU A 158 -6.78 -3.46 -2.43
N PRO A 159 -7.30 -2.31 -1.98
CA PRO A 159 -8.75 -2.04 -1.98
C PRO A 159 -9.29 -1.58 -3.34
N ILE A 160 -8.44 -1.56 -4.38
CA ILE A 160 -8.76 -1.06 -5.72
C ILE A 160 -8.34 -2.03 -6.82
N PRO A 161 -9.05 -2.03 -7.96
CA PRO A 161 -8.59 -2.74 -9.14
C PRO A 161 -7.26 -2.16 -9.63
N CYS A 162 -6.34 -3.06 -9.99
CA CYS A 162 -5.01 -2.70 -10.47
C CYS A 162 -4.72 -3.38 -11.81
N SER A 163 -3.82 -2.79 -12.59
CA SER A 163 -3.25 -3.39 -13.80
C SER A 163 -1.74 -3.57 -13.64
N ILE A 164 -1.17 -4.55 -14.34
CA ILE A 164 0.27 -4.74 -14.39
C ILE A 164 0.77 -4.19 -15.72
N THR A 165 1.72 -3.26 -15.69
CA THR A 165 2.38 -2.71 -16.87
C THR A 165 3.82 -3.21 -16.95
N ILE A 166 4.33 -3.37 -18.17
CA ILE A 166 5.75 -3.63 -18.43
C ILE A 166 6.35 -2.28 -18.79
N ASP A 167 7.20 -1.75 -17.91
CA ASP A 167 7.78 -0.42 -18.07
C ASP A 167 9.11 -0.45 -18.82
N LYS A 168 9.87 -1.55 -18.69
CA LYS A 168 11.18 -1.74 -19.33
C LYS A 168 11.35 -3.18 -19.77
N GLY A 169 12.05 -3.39 -20.89
CA GLY A 169 12.47 -4.72 -21.35
C GLY A 169 11.38 -5.52 -22.05
N LYS A 170 10.38 -4.84 -22.65
CA LYS A 170 9.30 -5.49 -23.41
C LYS A 170 9.83 -6.33 -24.58
N GLU A 171 10.87 -5.86 -25.26
CA GLU A 171 11.54 -6.52 -26.39
C GLU A 171 12.23 -7.83 -25.99
N LEU A 172 12.67 -7.94 -24.74
CA LEU A 172 13.38 -9.11 -24.22
C LEU A 172 12.43 -10.24 -23.82
N LEU A 173 11.12 -10.02 -23.94
CA LEU A 173 10.08 -10.97 -23.57
C LEU A 173 9.48 -11.54 -24.86
N LYS A 174 9.56 -12.87 -25.00
CA LYS A 174 8.78 -13.61 -25.99
C LYS A 174 7.33 -13.70 -25.47
N LEU A 175 6.56 -12.63 -25.65
CA LEU A 175 5.14 -12.55 -25.26
C LEU A 175 4.23 -13.22 -26.28
#